data_AF-J2M9J4-F1
#
_entry.id   AF-J2M9J4-F1
#
_cell.length_a   1.000
_cell.length_b   1.000
_cell.length_c   1.000
_cell.angle_alpha   90.00
_cell.angle_beta   90.00
_cell.angle_gamma   90.00
#
_symmetry.space_group_name_H-M   'P 1'
#
loop_
_entity.id
_entity.type
_entity.pdbx_description
1 polymer ?
#
loop_
_entity_poly.entity_id
_entity_poly.type
_entity_poly.pdbx_seq_one_letter_code
_entity_poly.pdbx_strand_id
1 'polypeptide(L)'
;MTHVQNHIADDEVSTEGLAQRNGRQIGDPRKTAQAIFMVLESDQPPLHLLPGVGALLQVGKKLSALQEELGKWGGLSVNTSFAEA
;
A
#
# COMPACT_ATOMS: atom_id res chain seq x y z
N MET A 1 11.34 -6.03 26.16
CA MET A 1 10.65 -6.70 25.03
C MET A 1 9.55 -5.77 24.55
N THR A 2 9.81 -5.04 23.48
CA THR A 2 8.88 -4.04 22.91
C THR A 2 7.69 -4.78 22.31
N HIS A 3 6.51 -4.52 22.85
CA HIS A 3 5.24 -5.05 22.37
C HIS A 3 4.94 -4.42 21.01
N VAL A 4 4.99 -5.21 19.94
CA VAL A 4 4.44 -4.80 18.63
C VAL A 4 2.94 -4.94 18.74
N GLN A 5 2.26 -3.83 19.07
CA GLN A 5 0.81 -3.75 19.00
C GLN A 5 0.41 -3.82 17.52
N ASN A 6 0.06 -5.02 17.05
CA ASN A 6 -0.55 -5.21 15.75
C ASN A 6 -1.97 -4.66 15.82
N HIS A 7 -2.18 -3.40 15.43
CA HIS A 7 -3.48 -2.77 15.36
C HIS A 7 -4.18 -3.20 14.05
N ILE A 8 -4.63 -4.46 14.02
CA ILE A 8 -5.49 -5.02 12.96
C ILE A 8 -6.84 -5.42 13.58
N ALA A 9 -7.43 -4.51 14.36
CA ALA A 9 -8.68 -4.77 15.06
C ALA A 9 -9.58 -3.54 15.00
N ASP A 10 -9.89 -3.04 13.79
CA ASP A 10 -10.95 -2.04 13.54
C ASP A 10 -11.37 -1.99 12.04
N ASP A 11 -11.30 -3.12 11.30
CA ASP A 11 -11.73 -3.20 9.90
C ASP A 11 -12.88 -4.20 9.69
N GLU A 12 -13.73 -4.40 10.70
CA GLU A 12 -15.11 -4.79 10.39
C GLU A 12 -15.78 -3.58 9.76
N VAL A 13 -15.84 -3.59 8.43
CA VAL A 13 -16.58 -2.63 7.64
C VAL A 13 -18.07 -2.82 7.95
N SER A 14 -18.57 -2.15 9.00
CA SER A 14 -19.99 -2.13 9.31
C SER A 14 -20.74 -1.48 8.16
N THR A 15 -21.85 -2.09 7.73
CA THR A 15 -22.73 -1.55 6.69
C THR A 15 -23.19 -0.12 7.00
N GLU A 16 -23.36 0.18 8.29
CA GLU A 16 -23.66 1.52 8.82
C GLU A 16 -22.51 2.51 8.64
N GLY A 17 -21.25 2.06 8.78
CA GLY A 17 -20.05 2.86 8.54
C GLY A 17 -19.85 3.18 7.06
N LEU A 18 -20.19 2.24 6.16
CA LEU A 18 -20.20 2.48 4.72
C LEU A 18 -21.29 3.48 4.32
N ALA A 19 -22.51 3.32 4.86
CA ALA A 19 -23.61 4.23 4.59
C ALA A 19 -23.29 5.68 4.99
N GLN A 20 -22.62 5.88 6.14
CA GLN A 20 -22.19 7.21 6.61
C GLN A 20 -21.05 7.82 5.79
N ARG A 21 -20.25 7.00 5.11
CA ARG A 21 -19.16 7.43 4.22
C ARG A 21 -19.63 7.73 2.79
N ASN A 22 -20.85 7.33 2.41
CA ASN A 22 -21.44 7.68 1.12
C ASN A 22 -21.55 9.21 0.97
N GLY A 23 -20.86 9.77 -0.03
CA GLY A 23 -20.78 11.22 -0.22
C GLY A 23 -19.79 11.97 0.69
N ARG A 24 -19.14 11.28 1.65
CA ARG A 24 -18.11 11.84 2.57
C ARG A 24 -16.78 11.10 2.48
N GLN A 25 -16.51 10.50 1.32
CA GLN A 25 -15.29 9.72 1.08
C GLN A 25 -14.07 10.63 1.22
N ILE A 26 -12.99 10.12 1.81
CA ILE A 26 -11.73 10.86 1.92
C ILE A 26 -11.13 10.92 0.51
N GLY A 27 -11.23 12.08 -0.14
CA GLY A 27 -10.82 12.30 -1.53
C GLY A 27 -11.99 12.63 -2.45
N ASP A 28 -11.72 12.74 -3.75
CA ASP A 28 -12.74 13.01 -4.77
C ASP A 28 -13.01 11.73 -5.58
N PRO A 29 -14.20 11.11 -5.43
CA PRO A 29 -14.53 9.88 -6.13
C PRO A 29 -14.56 10.05 -7.65
N ARG A 30 -14.92 11.26 -8.15
CA ARG A 30 -14.92 11.55 -9.58
C ARG A 30 -13.51 11.57 -10.16
N LYS A 31 -12.56 12.18 -9.44
CA LYS A 31 -11.14 12.16 -9.84
C LYS A 31 -10.56 10.76 -9.82
N THR A 32 -11.00 9.93 -8.87
CA THR A 32 -10.57 8.53 -8.81
C THR A 32 -11.09 7.73 -10.00
N ALA A 33 -12.38 7.87 -10.34
CA ALA A 33 -12.95 7.24 -11.54
C ALA A 33 -12.24 7.70 -12.81
N GLN A 34 -11.93 9.00 -12.94
CA GLN A 34 -11.16 9.53 -14.08
C GLN A 34 -9.76 8.92 -14.17
N ALA A 35 -9.06 8.75 -13.05
CA ALA A 35 -7.76 8.09 -13.01
C ALA A 35 -7.83 6.63 -13.48
N ILE A 36 -8.90 5.91 -13.14
CA ILE A 36 -9.12 4.54 -13.62
C ILE A 36 -9.29 4.53 -15.15
N PHE A 37 -10.11 5.43 -15.71
CA PHE A 37 -10.26 5.52 -17.17
C PHE A 37 -8.93 5.80 -17.88
N MET A 38 -8.14 6.74 -17.38
CA MET A 38 -6.82 7.04 -17.96
C MET A 38 -5.87 5.83 -17.90
N VAL A 39 -5.94 5.02 -16.85
CA VAL A 39 -5.15 3.78 -16.76
C VAL A 39 -5.61 2.75 -17.80
N LEU A 40 -6.92 2.59 -18.00
CA LEU A 40 -7.46 1.65 -18.99
C LEU A 40 -7.14 2.06 -20.43
N GLU A 41 -7.03 3.36 -20.70
CA GLU A 41 -6.65 3.91 -22.02
C GLU A 41 -5.13 4.00 -22.23
N SER A 42 -4.31 3.66 -21.22
CA SER A 42 -2.85 3.68 -21.32
C SER A 42 -2.33 2.49 -22.11
N ASP A 43 -1.41 2.73 -23.04
CA ASP A 43 -0.68 1.68 -23.76
C ASP A 43 0.11 0.75 -22.82
N GLN A 44 0.49 1.27 -21.64
CA GLN A 44 1.21 0.53 -20.60
C GLN A 44 0.53 0.79 -19.24
N PRO A 45 -0.52 0.04 -18.91
CA PRO A 45 -1.23 0.23 -17.66
C PRO A 45 -0.39 -0.24 -16.46
N PRO A 46 -0.35 0.51 -15.34
CA PRO A 46 0.30 0.06 -14.12
C PRO A 46 -0.42 -1.15 -13.51
N LEU A 47 0.36 -2.08 -12.93
CA LEU A 47 -0.19 -3.23 -12.19
C LEU A 47 -0.96 -2.80 -10.93
N HIS A 48 -0.54 -1.70 -10.30
CA HIS A 48 -1.16 -1.16 -9.09
C HIS A 48 -1.48 0.33 -9.25
N LEU A 49 -2.77 0.67 -9.19
CA LEU A 49 -3.23 2.06 -9.12
C LEU A 49 -3.51 2.42 -7.65
N LEU A 50 -2.86 3.47 -7.17
CA LEU A 50 -3.08 3.99 -5.81
C LEU A 50 -4.03 5.20 -5.87
N PRO A 51 -5.29 5.05 -5.39
CA PRO A 51 -6.25 6.14 -5.46
C PRO A 51 -5.94 7.20 -4.39
N GLY A 52 -5.45 8.35 -4.85
CA GLY A 52 -5.26 9.54 -4.02
C GLY A 52 -3.97 9.58 -3.19
N VAL A 53 -3.69 10.77 -2.64
CA VAL A 53 -2.44 11.10 -1.95
C VAL A 53 -2.24 10.26 -0.68
N GLY A 54 -3.30 9.94 0.06
CA GLY A 54 -3.21 9.13 1.27
C GLY A 54 -2.69 7.72 1.00
N ALA A 55 -3.22 7.06 -0.03
CA ALA A 55 -2.76 5.73 -0.45
C ALA A 55 -1.29 5.78 -0.91
N LEU A 56 -0.93 6.78 -1.71
CA LEU A 56 0.44 6.96 -2.20
C LEU A 56 1.45 7.15 -1.05
N LEU A 57 1.13 8.00 -0.07
CA LEU A 57 2.00 8.24 1.09
C LEU A 57 2.17 6.99 1.96
N GLN A 58 1.10 6.23 2.20
CA GLN A 58 1.17 5.03 3.03
C GLN A 58 1.98 3.92 2.37
N VAL A 59 1.78 3.70 1.07
CA VAL A 59 2.58 2.72 0.32
C VAL A 59 4.04 3.15 0.24
N GLY A 60 4.31 4.43 -0.02
CA GLY A 60 5.67 4.98 -0.02
C GLY A 60 6.39 4.72 1.30
N LYS A 61 5.76 5.02 2.44
CA LYS A 61 6.32 4.73 3.77
C LYS A 61 6.63 3.24 3.97
N LYS A 62 5.73 2.36 3.55
CA LYS A 62 5.92 0.91 3.67
C LYS A 62 7.10 0.42 2.82
N LEU A 63 7.21 0.90 1.58
CA LEU A 63 8.32 0.55 0.69
C LEU A 63 9.65 1.06 1.23
N SER A 64 9.71 2.29 1.74
CA SER A 64 10.92 2.83 2.37
C SER A 64 11.35 2.00 3.58
N ALA A 65 10.43 1.65 4.48
CA ALA A 65 10.73 0.81 5.64
C ALA A 65 11.25 -0.57 5.23
N LEU A 66 10.63 -1.20 4.23
CA LEU A 66 11.10 -2.48 3.69
C LEU A 66 12.50 -2.35 3.08
N GLN A 67 12.77 -1.29 2.33
CA GLN A 67 14.07 -1.05 1.72
C GLN A 67 15.17 -0.88 2.79
N GLU A 68 14.88 -0.17 3.87
CA GLU A 68 15.79 -0.01 5.02
C GLU A 68 16.07 -1.35 5.71
N GLU A 69 15.03 -2.16 5.92
CA GLU A 69 15.16 -3.50 6.51
C GLU A 69 16.04 -4.41 5.65
N LEU A 70 15.79 -4.43 4.33
CA LEU A 70 16.61 -5.19 3.38
C LEU A 70 18.05 -4.69 3.36
N GLY A 71 18.29 -3.39 3.44
CA GLY A 71 19.65 -2.84 3.54
C GLY A 71 20.36 -3.28 4.82
N LYS A 72 19.64 -3.34 5.94
CA LYS A 72 20.19 -3.74 7.24
C LYS A 72 20.51 -5.23 7.32
N TRP A 73 19.68 -6.09 6.72
CA TRP A 73 19.77 -7.54 6.89
C TRP A 73 20.19 -8.30 5.63
N GLY A 74 20.32 -7.62 4.48
CA GLY A 74 20.62 -8.26 3.19
C GLY A 74 21.91 -9.07 3.18
N GLY A 75 22.92 -8.67 3.96
CA GLY A 75 24.16 -9.44 4.11
C GLY A 75 23.96 -10.83 4.72
N LEU A 76 22.98 -11.00 5.62
CA LEU A 76 22.62 -12.32 6.15
C LEU A 76 21.97 -13.17 5.06
N SER A 77 21.07 -12.59 4.26
CA SER A 77 20.42 -13.30 3.16
C SER A 77 21.44 -13.78 2.13
N VAL A 78 22.41 -12.93 1.75
CA VAL A 78 23.49 -13.32 0.83
C VAL A 78 24.29 -14.51 1.38
N ASN A 79 24.58 -14.52 2.68
CA ASN A 79 25.32 -15.61 3.35
C ASN A 79 24.53 -16.93 3.43
N THR A 80 23.24 -16.95 3.11
CA THR A 80 22.47 -18.20 2.99
C THR A 80 22.60 -18.85 1.62
N SER A 81 23.31 -18.22 0.68
CA SER A 81 23.57 -18.80 -0.64
C SER A 81 24.68 -19.84 -0.57
N PHE A 82 24.54 -20.94 -1.30
CA PHE A 82 25.65 -21.86 -1.52
C PHE A 82 26.77 -21.13 -2.27
N ALA A 83 28.02 -21.33 -1.87
CA ALA A 83 29.15 -20.93 -2.70
C ALA A 83 29.06 -21.72 -4.01
N GLU A 84 28.92 -21.03 -5.13
CA GLU A 84 29.04 -21.65 -6.45
C GLU A 84 30.37 -22.41 -6.53
N ALA A 85 30.31 -23.65 -7.03
CA ALA A 85 31.45 -24.55 -7.20
C ALA A 85 32.24 -24.22 -8.48
#